data_AF-A0AAW0M427-F1
#
_entry.id   AF-A0AAW0M427-F1
#
_cell.length_a   1.000
_cell.length_b   1.000
_cell.length_c   1.000
_cell.angle_alpha   90.00
_cell.angle_beta   90.00
_cell.angle_gamma   90.00
#
_symmetry.space_group_name_H-M   'P 1'
#
loop_
_entity.id
_entity.type
_entity.pdbx_description
1 polymer ?
#
loop_
_entity_poly.entity_id
_entity_poly.type
_entity_poly.pdbx_seq_one_letter_code
_entity_poly.pdbx_strand_id
1 'polypeptide(L)'
;MDMSPRIVIPTLLLFVLFIGEGHNGCPELQCGNGPRIRFPFRLKDRQPDQQCGYPGFDLYYSHNNDTVLELTSSVKAFVNSIDYESQFINIHILII
;
A
#
# COMPACT_ATOMS: atom_id res chain seq x y z
N MET A 1 -13.72 42.08 2.53
CA MET A 1 -12.64 41.48 1.73
C MET A 1 -13.05 40.03 1.53
N ASP A 2 -13.59 39.74 0.36
CA ASP A 2 -14.07 38.43 -0.07
C ASP A 2 -12.89 37.46 -0.13
N MET A 3 -12.96 36.36 0.62
CA MET A 3 -11.96 35.30 0.62
C MET A 3 -12.48 34.14 -0.25
N SER A 4 -12.55 34.40 -1.55
CA SER A 4 -12.76 33.38 -2.58
C SER A 4 -11.68 32.29 -2.44
N PRO A 5 -12.04 31.03 -2.15
CA PRO A 5 -11.08 29.94 -2.20
C PRO A 5 -10.92 29.60 -3.67
N ARG A 6 -9.98 30.24 -4.36
CA ARG A 6 -9.52 29.75 -5.65
C ARG A 6 -8.74 28.47 -5.41
N ILE A 7 -9.44 27.39 -5.05
CA ILE A 7 -8.96 26.02 -5.18
C ILE A 7 -8.55 25.92 -6.64
N VAL A 8 -7.25 25.83 -6.86
CA VAL A 8 -6.66 25.83 -8.19
C VAL A 8 -7.09 24.51 -8.83
N ILE A 9 -8.20 24.55 -9.57
CA ILE A 9 -8.68 23.47 -10.43
C ILE A 9 -7.55 22.83 -11.25
N PRO A 10 -6.53 23.57 -11.77
CA PRO A 10 -5.38 22.93 -12.40
C PRO A 10 -4.53 22.10 -11.43
N THR A 11 -4.35 22.51 -10.17
CA THR A 11 -3.64 21.68 -9.16
C THR A 11 -4.45 20.45 -8.75
N LEU A 12 -5.79 20.56 -8.67
CA LEU A 12 -6.66 19.42 -8.38
C LEU A 12 -6.64 18.41 -9.53
N LEU A 13 -6.70 18.88 -10.78
CA LEU A 13 -6.55 18.05 -11.98
C LEU A 13 -5.16 17.38 -12.06
N LEU A 14 -4.10 18.08 -11.65
CA LEU A 14 -2.77 17.49 -11.56
C LEU A 14 -2.72 16.36 -10.51
N PHE A 15 -3.34 16.57 -9.35
CA PHE A 15 -3.44 15.57 -8.28
C PHE A 15 -4.22 14.32 -8.73
N VAL A 16 -5.27 14.52 -9.53
CA VAL A 16 -6.04 13.41 -10.13
C VAL A 16 -5.21 12.67 -11.17
N LEU A 17 -4.34 13.31 -11.96
CA LEU A 17 -3.46 12.61 -12.92
C LEU A 17 -2.36 11.76 -12.26
N PHE A 18 -2.03 12.01 -11.00
CA PHE A 18 -1.10 11.18 -10.21
C PHE A 18 -1.73 9.91 -9.64
N ILE A 19 -3.00 9.62 -9.94
CA ILE A 19 -3.64 8.35 -9.58
C ILE A 19 -3.05 7.15 -10.36
N GLY A 20 -1.84 6.77 -9.99
CA GLY A 20 -1.24 5.45 -10.18
C GLY A 20 -1.67 4.68 -11.43
N GLU A 21 -1.00 4.95 -12.55
CA GLU A 21 -0.83 3.92 -13.56
C GLU A 21 -0.12 2.75 -12.85
N GLY A 22 -0.85 1.66 -12.61
CA GLY A 22 -0.29 0.46 -12.02
C GLY A 22 0.91 0.05 -12.86
N HIS A 23 2.12 0.19 -12.29
CA HIS A 23 3.35 0.01 -13.03
C HIS A 23 3.36 -1.40 -13.64
N ASN A 24 3.23 -1.48 -14.96
CA ASN A 24 3.29 -2.71 -15.76
C ASN A 24 4.63 -3.47 -15.59
N GLY A 25 5.58 -2.94 -14.82
CA GLY A 25 6.88 -3.53 -14.50
C GLY A 25 7.00 -4.11 -13.08
N CYS A 26 5.95 -4.06 -12.26
CA CYS A 26 6.01 -4.59 -10.90
C CYS A 26 5.44 -6.00 -10.84
N PRO A 27 6.26 -7.01 -10.50
CA PRO A 27 5.76 -8.37 -10.38
C PRO A 27 4.76 -8.42 -9.22
N GLU A 28 3.60 -9.01 -9.45
CA GLU A 28 2.70 -9.38 -8.37
C GLU A 28 3.37 -10.46 -7.53
N LEU A 29 3.50 -10.21 -6.23
CA LEU A 29 4.12 -11.14 -5.29
C LEU A 29 3.10 -11.64 -4.28
N GLN A 30 3.39 -12.77 -3.64
CA GLN A 30 2.60 -13.29 -2.53
C GLN A 30 3.52 -13.95 -1.50
N CYS A 31 3.16 -13.88 -0.22
CA CYS A 31 3.81 -14.63 0.84
C CYS A 31 3.11 -15.97 1.02
N GLY A 32 3.72 -17.09 0.62
CA GLY A 32 3.09 -18.41 0.73
C GLY A 32 1.69 -18.45 0.07
N ASN A 33 0.66 -18.72 0.87
CA ASN A 33 -0.75 -18.72 0.46
C ASN A 33 -1.50 -17.42 0.84
N GLY A 34 -0.78 -16.36 1.21
CA GLY A 34 -1.32 -15.06 1.59
C GLY A 34 -1.86 -14.25 0.40
N PRO A 35 -2.29 -13.00 0.64
CA PRO A 35 -2.85 -12.15 -0.40
C PRO A 35 -1.82 -11.79 -1.47
N ARG A 36 -2.30 -11.63 -2.70
CA ARG A 36 -1.53 -11.06 -3.81
C ARG A 36 -1.23 -9.59 -3.49
N ILE A 37 0.03 -9.22 -3.60
CA ILE A 37 0.55 -7.88 -3.29
C ILE A 37 0.68 -7.10 -4.59
N ARG A 38 -0.07 -6.00 -4.65
CA ARG A 38 -0.15 -5.03 -5.74
C ARG A 38 -0.10 -3.61 -5.16
N PHE A 39 0.18 -2.65 -6.04
CA PHE A 39 0.07 -1.22 -5.74
C PHE A 39 -1.26 -0.90 -5.03
N PRO A 40 -1.27 -0.06 -3.98
CA PRO A 40 -0.15 0.76 -3.47
C PRO A 40 0.84 0.03 -2.55
N PHE A 41 0.55 -1.23 -2.19
CA PHE A 41 1.40 -2.03 -1.32
C PHE A 41 2.58 -2.61 -2.09
N ARG A 42 3.70 -2.76 -1.37
CA ARG A 42 4.88 -3.49 -1.87
C ARG A 42 5.46 -4.38 -0.80
N LEU A 43 6.10 -5.46 -1.21
CA LEU A 43 6.89 -6.29 -0.34
C LEU A 43 8.31 -5.70 -0.22
N LYS A 44 8.62 -5.17 0.96
CA LYS A 44 9.92 -4.58 1.27
C LYS A 44 11.04 -5.57 0.98
N ASP A 45 12.15 -5.06 0.45
CA ASP A 45 13.35 -5.82 0.06
C ASP A 45 13.17 -6.83 -1.10
N ARG A 46 11.95 -6.96 -1.65
CA ARG A 46 11.68 -7.81 -2.83
C ARG A 46 11.17 -7.06 -4.05
N GLN A 47 10.55 -5.90 -3.84
CA GLN A 47 10.11 -5.02 -4.91
C GLN A 47 10.82 -3.66 -4.81
N PRO A 48 11.25 -3.06 -5.93
CA PRO A 48 11.96 -1.78 -5.93
C PRO A 48 11.09 -0.65 -5.34
N ASP A 49 11.71 0.17 -4.49
CA ASP A 49 11.02 1.07 -3.54
C ASP A 49 10.14 2.14 -4.20
N GLN A 50 10.53 2.65 -5.38
CA GLN A 50 9.89 3.83 -5.98
C GLN A 50 8.94 3.51 -7.13
N GLN A 51 9.02 2.31 -7.70
CA GLN A 51 8.20 1.92 -8.85
C GLN A 51 7.03 1.01 -8.44
N CYS A 52 7.17 0.25 -7.36
CA CYS A 52 6.24 -0.84 -7.04
C CYS A 52 5.38 -0.66 -5.80
N GLY A 53 5.54 0.44 -5.07
CA GLY A 53 4.64 0.78 -3.99
C GLY A 53 4.80 2.22 -3.55
N TYR A 54 3.87 2.67 -2.72
CA TYR A 54 3.89 4.01 -2.16
C TYR A 54 4.69 4.02 -0.84
N PRO A 55 5.51 5.05 -0.57
CA PRO A 55 6.20 5.16 0.72
C PRO A 55 5.23 5.05 1.89
N GLY A 56 5.52 4.16 2.85
CA GLY A 56 4.66 3.89 4.01
C GLY A 56 3.63 2.77 3.83
N PHE A 57 3.56 2.15 2.65
CA PHE A 57 2.70 0.98 2.36
C PHE A 57 3.53 -0.32 2.26
N ASP A 58 4.60 -0.39 3.04
CA ASP A 58 5.52 -1.52 3.05
C ASP A 58 4.89 -2.71 3.79
N LEU A 59 4.86 -3.84 3.11
CA LEU A 59 4.57 -5.15 3.68
C LEU A 59 5.88 -5.93 3.82
N TYR A 60 5.89 -6.85 4.78
CA TYR A 60 7.05 -7.66 5.10
C TYR A 60 6.72 -9.14 4.94
N TYR A 61 7.72 -9.90 4.51
CA TYR A 61 7.65 -11.36 4.47
C TYR A 61 8.11 -11.92 5.82
N SER A 62 7.22 -12.60 6.55
CA SER A 62 7.58 -13.26 7.82
C SER A 62 8.37 -14.54 7.57
N HIS A 63 9.17 -14.99 8.55
CA HIS A 63 9.84 -16.30 8.47
C HIS A 63 8.87 -17.48 8.35
N ASN A 64 7.61 -17.29 8.77
CA ASN A 64 6.56 -18.30 8.69
C ASN A 64 5.75 -18.20 7.38
N ASN A 65 6.25 -17.45 6.39
CA ASN A 65 5.62 -17.19 5.09
C ASN A 65 4.33 -16.35 5.18
N ASP A 66 4.18 -15.53 6.21
CA ASP A 66 3.04 -14.61 6.33
C ASP A 66 3.36 -13.23 5.73
N THR A 67 2.30 -12.54 5.31
CA THR A 67 2.35 -11.12 4.96
C THR A 67 2.14 -10.29 6.23
N VAL A 68 3.09 -9.41 6.57
CA VAL A 68 3.04 -8.59 7.78
C VAL A 68 3.02 -7.12 7.42
N LEU A 69 2.10 -6.37 8.04
CA LEU A 69 2.04 -4.92 8.01
C LEU A 69 2.58 -4.37 9.35
N GLU A 70 3.48 -3.41 9.27
CA GLU A 70 3.96 -2.66 10.43
C GLU A 70 3.12 -1.39 10.56
N LEU A 71 2.27 -1.31 11.59
CA LEU A 71 1.39 -0.15 11.81
C LEU A 71 2.15 0.99 12.52
N THR A 72 2.97 0.61 13.50
CA THR A 72 3.88 1.47 14.25
C THR A 72 5.16 0.70 14.48
N SER A 73 6.24 1.37 14.92
CA SER A 73 7.55 0.75 15.18
C SER A 73 7.52 -0.44 16.16
N SER A 74 6.42 -0.64 16.88
CA SER A 74 6.25 -1.73 17.86
C SER A 74 5.06 -2.66 17.57
N VAL A 75 4.21 -2.35 16.58
CA VAL A 75 3.00 -3.13 16.30
C VAL A 75 3.07 -3.76 14.92
N LYS A 76 3.07 -5.09 14.91
CA LYS A 76 3.02 -5.92 13.71
C LYS A 76 1.64 -6.56 13.61
N ALA A 77 1.05 -6.47 12.42
CA ALA A 77 -0.23 -7.09 12.11
C ALA A 77 -0.07 -8.06 10.94
N PHE A 78 -0.70 -9.21 11.02
CA PHE A 78 -0.73 -10.19 9.93
C PHE A 78 -1.83 -9.82 8.96
N VAL A 79 -1.53 -9.82 7.66
CA VAL A 79 -2.48 -9.47 6.61
C VAL A 79 -3.17 -10.74 6.11
N ASN A 80 -4.47 -10.83 6.35
CA ASN A 80 -5.28 -11.97 5.92
C ASN A 80 -5.74 -11.81 4.46
N SER A 81 -6.22 -10.62 4.11
CA SER A 81 -6.70 -10.31 2.76
C SER A 81 -6.58 -8.83 2.44
N ILE A 82 -6.51 -8.51 1.15
CA ILE A 82 -6.53 -7.15 0.62
C ILE A 82 -7.62 -7.10 -0.45
N ASP A 83 -8.62 -6.24 -0.24
CA ASP A 83 -9.64 -5.91 -1.22
C ASP A 83 -9.23 -4.61 -1.92
N TYR A 84 -8.76 -4.74 -3.16
CA TYR A 84 -8.29 -3.62 -3.98
C TYR A 84 -9.43 -2.78 -4.57
N GLU A 85 -10.61 -3.37 -4.75
CA GLU A 85 -11.78 -2.66 -5.29
C GLU A 85 -12.38 -1.75 -4.23
N SER A 86 -12.60 -2.30 -3.04
CA SER A 86 -13.15 -1.58 -1.90
C SER A 86 -12.10 -0.80 -1.09
N GLN A 87 -10.81 -0.98 -1.41
CA GLN A 87 -9.66 -0.38 -0.73
C GLN A 87 -9.58 -0.73 0.78
N PHE A 88 -9.92 -1.97 1.14
CA PHE A 88 -9.84 -2.47 2.51
C PHE A 88 -8.73 -3.49 2.71
N ILE A 89 -8.06 -3.42 3.86
CA ILE A 89 -7.09 -4.43 4.30
C ILE A 89 -7.61 -5.12 5.56
N ASN A 90 -7.71 -6.44 5.53
CA ASN A 90 -8.07 -7.24 6.69
C ASN A 90 -6.81 -7.69 7.40
N ILE A 91 -6.65 -7.27 8.65
CA ILE A 91 -5.49 -7.58 9.48
C ILE A 91 -5.89 -8.25 10.78
N HIS A 92 -4.99 -9.08 11.31
CA HIS A 92 -5.09 -9.65 12.65
C HIS A 92 -3.86 -9.26 13.47
N ILE A 93 -4.10 -8.66 14.65
CA ILE A 93 -3.06 -8.25 15.59
C ILE A 93 -2.98 -9.32 16.69
N LEU A 94 -1.81 -9.90 16.90
CA LEU A 94 -1.54 -10.70 18.09
C LEU A 94 -1.16 -9.75 19.23
N ILE A 95 -2.07 -9.54 20.17
CA ILE A 95 -1.75 -8.91 21.46
C ILE A 95 -1.20 -10.04 22.34
N ILE A 96 0.11 -9.99 22.61
CA ILE A 96 0.77 -10.78 23.66
C ILE A 96 0.57 -10.14 25.03
#